data_AF-Q4RET9-F1
#
_entry.id   AF-Q4RET9-F1
#
_cell.length_a   1.000
_cell.length_b   1.000
_cell.length_c   1.000
_cell.angle_alpha   90.00
_cell.angle_beta   90.00
_cell.angle_gamma   90.00
#
_symmetry.space_group_name_H-M   'P 1'
#
loop_
_entity.id
_entity.type
_entity.pdbx_description
1 polymer ?
#
loop_
_entity_poly.entity_id
_entity_poly.type
_entity_poly.pdbx_seq_one_letter_code
_entity_poly.pdbx_strand_id
1 'polypeptide(L)'
;SLGAGVINFDGQGVISYRFKVKKMKIIKDVIALRFKTSESDGVILHGEGQQGDYITLELRKAKLLLQINLGSNQYGSILGHTSVTTGSLLDDNHWHSVVIERYRRNVNFTLDRHTQHFRTNGDFDHLDLDYEVRANPHQLSFGGMPYSGKPLGGGRKNFKGCMESINYNGDNITDLARRKKLDTSSFRNLSFSCVETHTFPVFFNATSFLQLPGRAGHNTISLGFQFRTWNSDGLLVFSNLDDGTLEVSLEGSRVVVRINVTKATGNNRVDLTAETTSEVFLLSSNLPTGSGLNDGQWHAIRLVAKDNFAMLTIDGDDASAARVRLAPRHQHWRDVSPGRKGFPIEPNFVTHLPSDPCLRVDKVTTHDFYSWALSHTPPPPKLLRLTGISGQ
;
A
#
# COMPACT_ATOMS: atom_id res chain seq x y z
N SER A 1 -20.62 27.81 -5.77
CA SER A 1 -20.42 26.53 -5.08
C SER A 1 -19.01 26.49 -4.52
N LEU A 2 -18.83 26.55 -3.19
CA LEU A 2 -17.54 26.18 -2.61
C LEU A 2 -17.44 24.65 -2.68
N GLY A 3 -16.45 24.13 -3.39
CA GLY A 3 -16.23 22.68 -3.49
C GLY A 3 -16.03 22.06 -2.11
N ALA A 4 -16.51 20.82 -1.94
CA ALA A 4 -16.29 20.06 -0.71
C ALA A 4 -14.79 20.04 -0.39
N GLY A 5 -14.44 20.43 0.83
CA GLY A 5 -13.06 20.67 1.17
C GLY A 5 -12.29 19.37 1.33
N VAL A 6 -11.32 19.10 0.46
CA VAL A 6 -10.36 18.03 0.73
C VAL A 6 -9.31 18.50 1.74
N ILE A 7 -8.83 17.57 2.57
CA ILE A 7 -7.72 17.73 3.50
C ILE A 7 -6.76 16.55 3.29
N ASN A 8 -5.46 16.84 3.20
CA ASN A 8 -4.41 15.84 3.07
C ASN A 8 -3.72 15.60 4.42
N PHE A 9 -3.60 14.33 4.79
CA PHE A 9 -2.93 13.81 5.98
C PHE A 9 -1.65 13.11 5.57
N ASP A 10 -0.56 13.43 6.25
CA ASP A 10 0.80 12.93 5.99
C ASP A 10 1.26 11.85 6.99
N GLY A 11 0.39 11.46 7.93
CA GLY A 11 0.72 10.61 9.08
C GLY A 11 1.27 11.36 10.29
N GLN A 12 1.53 12.67 10.19
CA GLN A 12 1.88 13.53 11.34
C GLN A 12 0.68 14.37 11.80
N GLY A 13 -0.18 14.78 10.87
CA GLY A 13 -1.35 15.60 11.16
C GLY A 13 -2.51 14.88 11.82
N VAL A 14 -3.04 15.49 12.88
CA VAL A 14 -4.27 15.08 13.56
C VAL A 14 -5.14 16.32 13.77
N ILE A 15 -6.40 16.27 13.33
CA ILE A 15 -7.39 17.34 13.56
C ILE A 15 -8.17 17.02 14.83
N SER A 16 -8.03 17.87 15.84
CA SER A 16 -8.83 17.79 17.07
C SER A 16 -10.10 18.63 16.98
N TYR A 17 -11.25 17.98 17.11
CA TYR A 17 -12.55 18.63 17.29
C TYR A 17 -12.95 18.59 18.76
N ARG A 18 -12.94 19.77 19.41
CA ARG A 18 -13.36 19.95 20.81
C ARG A 18 -14.89 20.07 20.90
N PHE A 19 -15.53 19.31 21.78
CA PHE A 19 -16.97 19.45 22.01
C PHE A 19 -17.34 20.81 22.63
N LYS A 20 -18.50 21.35 22.21
CA LYS A 20 -19.04 22.62 22.71
C LYS A 20 -19.57 22.54 24.15
N VAL A 21 -19.87 21.34 24.64
CA VAL A 21 -20.44 21.07 25.98
C VAL A 21 -19.48 20.20 26.78
N LYS A 22 -19.22 20.56 28.04
CA LYS A 22 -18.22 19.92 28.94
C LYS A 22 -18.63 18.58 29.54
N LYS A 23 -19.86 18.13 29.33
CA LYS A 23 -20.32 16.79 29.72
C LYS A 23 -21.26 16.30 28.64
N MET A 24 -20.81 15.31 27.86
CA MET A 24 -21.56 14.75 26.75
C MET A 24 -21.85 13.29 27.03
N LYS A 25 -23.04 13.02 27.58
CA LYS A 25 -23.59 11.67 27.72
C LYS A 25 -24.21 11.20 26.42
N ILE A 26 -23.39 10.92 25.40
CA ILE A 26 -23.88 10.85 24.03
C ILE A 26 -24.76 9.61 23.83
N ILE A 27 -26.05 9.81 23.53
CA ILE A 27 -26.99 8.72 23.19
C ILE A 27 -27.03 8.49 21.66
N LYS A 28 -26.77 9.54 20.87
CA LYS A 28 -26.82 9.50 19.41
C LYS A 28 -25.59 10.15 18.81
N ASP A 29 -24.93 9.44 17.90
CA ASP A 29 -23.83 9.96 17.08
C ASP A 29 -24.13 9.71 15.61
N VAL A 30 -23.83 10.70 14.77
CA VAL A 30 -23.75 10.58 13.32
C VAL A 30 -22.38 11.10 12.90
N ILE A 31 -21.53 10.19 12.43
CA ILE A 31 -20.20 10.47 11.91
C ILE A 31 -20.25 10.15 10.42
N ALA A 32 -19.89 11.10 9.57
CA ALA A 32 -19.75 10.88 8.14
C ALA A 32 -18.43 11.47 7.63
N LEU A 33 -17.75 10.75 6.75
CA LEU A 33 -16.55 11.22 6.06
C LEU A 33 -16.35 10.44 4.77
N ARG A 34 -15.53 10.96 3.87
CA ARG A 34 -14.95 10.18 2.78
C ARG A 34 -13.43 10.16 2.92
N PHE A 35 -12.79 9.05 2.60
CA PHE A 35 -11.34 8.91 2.65
C PHE A 35 -10.79 8.30 1.36
N LYS A 36 -9.51 8.56 1.08
CA LYS A 36 -8.73 7.98 -0.02
C LYS A 36 -7.30 7.75 0.46
N THR A 37 -6.77 6.55 0.29
CA THR A 37 -5.40 6.22 0.70
C THR A 37 -4.80 5.10 -0.14
N SER A 38 -3.48 4.93 -0.05
CA SER A 38 -2.74 3.78 -0.56
C SER A 38 -1.95 3.07 0.55
N GLU A 39 -2.36 3.23 1.82
CA GLU A 39 -1.77 2.59 2.99
C GLU A 39 -2.75 1.56 3.56
N SER A 40 -2.27 0.36 3.88
CA SER A 40 -3.09 -0.74 4.41
C SER A 40 -3.59 -0.52 5.83
N ASP A 41 -2.93 0.35 6.60
CA ASP A 41 -3.17 0.55 8.02
C ASP A 41 -3.09 2.04 8.40
N GLY A 42 -4.03 2.51 9.23
CA GLY A 42 -4.03 3.89 9.71
C GLY A 42 -5.29 4.29 10.48
N VAL A 43 -5.13 4.98 11.61
CA VAL A 43 -6.26 5.48 12.42
C VAL A 43 -6.93 6.68 11.74
N ILE A 44 -8.17 6.51 11.29
CA ILE A 44 -8.97 7.53 10.59
C ILE A 44 -9.67 8.46 11.59
N LEU A 45 -10.28 7.88 12.62
CA LEU A 45 -10.98 8.60 13.69
C LEU A 45 -10.71 7.91 15.03
N HIS A 46 -10.49 8.70 16.07
CA HIS A 46 -10.38 8.22 17.43
C HIS A 46 -10.97 9.22 18.44
N GLY A 47 -11.62 8.73 19.48
CA GLY A 47 -12.00 9.48 20.67
C GLY A 47 -12.06 8.53 21.87
N GLU A 48 -11.53 8.98 23.00
CA GLU A 48 -11.44 8.21 24.25
C GLU A 48 -11.78 9.14 25.44
N GLY A 49 -12.68 8.67 26.32
CA GLY A 49 -13.03 9.32 27.57
C GLY A 49 -12.27 8.72 28.76
N GLN A 50 -12.17 9.46 29.86
CA GLN A 50 -11.44 9.02 31.06
C GLN A 50 -12.03 7.75 31.72
N GLN A 51 -13.28 7.40 31.42
CA GLN A 51 -13.94 6.19 31.93
C GLN A 51 -13.63 4.92 31.10
N GLY A 52 -12.80 5.05 30.05
CA GLY A 52 -12.43 3.96 29.14
C GLY A 52 -13.42 3.76 27.98
N ASP A 53 -14.47 4.57 27.90
CA ASP A 53 -15.34 4.70 26.73
C ASP A 53 -14.53 5.21 25.53
N TYR A 54 -14.71 4.58 24.37
CA TYR A 54 -14.03 5.02 23.16
C TYR A 54 -14.78 4.65 21.89
N ILE A 55 -14.44 5.38 20.83
CA ILE A 55 -14.75 5.03 19.44
C ILE A 55 -13.46 5.17 18.62
N THR A 56 -13.11 4.13 17.86
CA THR A 56 -11.97 4.14 16.94
C THR A 56 -12.40 3.57 15.60
N LEU A 57 -12.10 4.29 14.52
CA LEU A 57 -12.19 3.82 13.15
C LEU A 57 -10.76 3.77 12.60
N GLU A 58 -10.28 2.60 12.26
CA GLU A 58 -8.94 2.40 11.70
C GLU A 58 -8.99 1.53 10.43
N LEU A 59 -8.13 1.82 9.47
CA LEU A 59 -7.77 0.83 8.47
C LEU A 59 -6.82 -0.17 9.12
N ARG A 60 -7.06 -1.46 8.83
CA ARG A 60 -6.20 -2.55 9.24
C ARG A 60 -6.19 -3.61 8.15
N LYS A 61 -5.01 -3.92 7.60
CA LYS A 61 -4.85 -4.83 6.43
C LYS A 61 -5.81 -4.52 5.26
N ALA A 62 -5.94 -3.24 4.90
CA ALA A 62 -6.84 -2.72 3.85
C ALA A 62 -8.34 -3.01 4.08
N LYS A 63 -8.75 -3.27 5.33
CA LYS A 63 -10.16 -3.37 5.76
C LYS A 63 -10.47 -2.30 6.78
N LEU A 64 -11.73 -1.88 6.86
CA LEU A 64 -12.15 -0.85 7.80
C LEU A 64 -12.65 -1.49 9.10
N LEU A 65 -12.00 -1.16 10.21
CA LEU A 65 -12.24 -1.69 11.54
C LEU A 65 -12.86 -0.60 12.43
N LEU A 66 -14.11 -0.82 12.84
CA LEU A 66 -14.81 0.01 13.82
C LEU A 66 -14.76 -0.67 15.19
N GLN A 67 -14.17 0.01 16.17
CA GLN A 67 -14.14 -0.40 17.56
C GLN A 67 -14.90 0.59 18.42
N ILE A 68 -15.82 0.11 19.26
CA ILE A 68 -16.62 0.93 20.17
C ILE A 68 -16.62 0.27 21.55
N ASN A 69 -16.41 1.07 22.60
CA ASN A 69 -16.65 0.69 23.99
C ASN A 69 -17.57 1.74 24.63
N LEU A 70 -18.70 1.30 25.18
CA LEU A 70 -19.67 2.13 25.92
C LEU A 70 -19.56 1.95 27.44
N GLY A 71 -18.51 1.27 27.91
CA GLY A 71 -18.21 1.05 29.31
C GLY A 71 -18.09 -0.44 29.66
N SER A 72 -17.13 -0.78 30.52
CA SER A 72 -16.96 -2.12 31.09
C SER A 72 -17.11 -2.04 32.61
N ASN A 73 -17.63 -3.10 33.26
CA ASN A 73 -17.75 -3.08 34.72
C ASN A 73 -16.45 -3.53 35.41
N GLN A 74 -16.13 -2.95 36.56
CA GLN A 74 -14.90 -3.23 37.32
C GLN A 74 -14.80 -4.67 37.85
N TYR A 75 -15.89 -5.43 37.81
CA TYR A 75 -15.98 -6.82 38.24
C TYR A 75 -15.87 -7.82 37.06
N GLY A 76 -15.55 -7.35 35.84
CA GLY A 76 -15.27 -8.20 34.67
C GLY A 76 -16.46 -8.95 34.07
N SER A 77 -17.68 -8.75 34.59
CA SER A 77 -18.91 -9.42 34.14
C SER A 77 -19.55 -8.75 32.92
N ILE A 78 -19.17 -7.52 32.59
CA ILE A 78 -19.67 -6.75 31.44
C ILE A 78 -18.46 -6.27 30.62
N LEU A 79 -18.28 -6.87 29.44
CA LEU A 79 -17.32 -6.45 28.43
C LEU A 79 -18.02 -5.52 27.43
N GLY A 80 -17.78 -4.22 27.51
CA GLY A 80 -18.39 -3.22 26.60
C GLY A 80 -17.74 -3.14 25.21
N HIS A 81 -16.54 -3.72 25.05
CA HIS A 81 -15.81 -3.70 23.79
C HIS A 81 -16.56 -4.43 22.67
N THR A 82 -16.78 -3.72 21.57
CA THR A 82 -17.35 -4.22 20.32
C THR A 82 -16.39 -3.91 19.19
N SER A 83 -16.19 -4.85 18.27
CA SER A 83 -15.27 -4.71 17.14
C SER A 83 -15.90 -5.30 15.88
N VAL A 84 -16.04 -4.50 14.83
CA VAL A 84 -16.72 -4.86 13.57
C VAL A 84 -15.85 -4.48 12.38
N THR A 85 -15.66 -5.41 11.45
CA THR A 85 -14.84 -5.20 10.24
C THR A 85 -15.72 -5.17 9.00
N THR A 86 -15.48 -4.21 8.10
CA THR A 86 -16.17 -4.13 6.80
C THR A 86 -15.21 -3.76 5.68
N GLY A 87 -15.59 -4.11 4.44
CA GLY A 87 -14.81 -3.86 3.24
C GLY A 87 -13.52 -4.67 3.10
N SER A 88 -12.84 -4.39 2.00
CA SER A 88 -11.55 -4.97 1.62
C SER A 88 -10.93 -4.13 0.51
N LEU A 89 -9.60 -4.08 0.45
CA LEU A 89 -8.84 -3.39 -0.60
C LEU A 89 -9.08 -1.87 -0.63
N LEU A 90 -9.31 -1.28 0.55
CA LEU A 90 -9.60 0.15 0.73
C LEU A 90 -8.35 1.05 0.68
N ASP A 91 -7.25 0.47 0.20
CA ASP A 91 -5.94 1.04 -0.07
C ASP A 91 -5.65 1.15 -1.58
N ASP A 92 -6.71 1.13 -2.40
CA ASP A 92 -6.67 1.18 -3.86
C ASP A 92 -6.50 2.58 -4.46
N ASN A 93 -6.41 3.61 -3.60
CA ASN A 93 -6.38 5.04 -3.95
C ASN A 93 -7.67 5.58 -4.60
N HIS A 94 -8.84 5.00 -4.28
CA HIS A 94 -10.17 5.57 -4.59
C HIS A 94 -10.87 6.18 -3.36
N TRP A 95 -11.96 6.91 -3.62
CA TRP A 95 -12.73 7.63 -2.61
C TRP A 95 -13.85 6.77 -2.00
N HIS A 96 -13.57 6.18 -0.83
CA HIS A 96 -14.57 5.46 -0.05
C HIS A 96 -15.37 6.40 0.86
N SER A 97 -16.66 6.14 1.00
CA SER A 97 -17.59 6.86 1.88
C SER A 97 -17.91 6.06 3.12
N VAL A 98 -17.81 6.68 4.30
CA VAL A 98 -18.11 6.04 5.58
C VAL A 98 -19.19 6.84 6.29
N VAL A 99 -20.22 6.14 6.77
CA VAL A 99 -21.22 6.70 7.69
C VAL A 99 -21.40 5.75 8.87
N ILE A 100 -21.28 6.28 10.09
CA ILE A 100 -21.57 5.59 11.33
C ILE A 100 -22.73 6.33 12.00
N GLU A 101 -23.88 5.68 12.10
CA GLU A 101 -25.01 6.17 12.87
C GLU A 101 -25.21 5.29 14.09
N ARG A 102 -25.05 5.84 15.29
CA ARG A 102 -25.33 5.14 16.54
C ARG A 102 -26.54 5.75 17.22
N TYR A 103 -27.43 4.89 17.72
CA TYR A 103 -28.46 5.26 18.69
C TYR A 103 -28.46 4.22 19.83
N ARG A 104 -28.10 4.67 21.04
CA ARG A 104 -27.83 3.80 22.19
C ARG A 104 -26.76 2.74 21.83
N ARG A 105 -27.06 1.47 22.05
CA ARG A 105 -26.23 0.33 21.61
C ARG A 105 -26.39 -0.05 20.13
N ASN A 106 -27.38 0.46 19.40
CA ASN A 106 -27.59 0.07 18.00
C ASN A 106 -26.73 0.94 17.07
N VAL A 107 -26.03 0.32 16.12
CA VAL A 107 -25.13 0.97 15.17
C VAL A 107 -25.45 0.53 13.73
N ASN A 108 -25.63 1.52 12.86
CA ASN A 108 -25.54 1.36 11.40
C ASN A 108 -24.11 1.76 10.99
N PHE A 109 -23.38 0.85 10.36
CA PHE A 109 -22.04 1.10 9.84
C PHE A 109 -22.04 0.89 8.33
N THR A 110 -22.07 2.00 7.59
CA THR A 110 -22.15 2.03 6.13
C THR A 110 -20.77 2.31 5.54
N LEU A 111 -20.33 1.42 4.66
CA LEU A 111 -19.18 1.63 3.77
C LEU A 111 -19.67 1.63 2.32
N ASP A 112 -19.47 2.74 1.64
CA ASP A 112 -19.95 3.06 0.30
C ASP A 112 -21.47 2.89 0.12
N ARG A 113 -21.91 1.67 -0.21
CA ARG A 113 -23.33 1.31 -0.36
C ARG A 113 -23.76 0.13 0.54
N HIS A 114 -22.83 -0.44 1.30
CA HIS A 114 -23.04 -1.62 2.12
C HIS A 114 -23.16 -1.24 3.59
N THR A 115 -24.34 -1.46 4.17
CA THR A 115 -24.61 -1.19 5.58
C THR A 115 -24.57 -2.48 6.39
N GLN A 116 -23.74 -2.50 7.44
CA GLN A 116 -23.81 -3.50 8.50
C GLN A 116 -24.58 -2.94 9.69
N HIS A 117 -25.57 -3.68 10.18
CA HIS A 117 -26.32 -3.35 11.38
C HIS A 117 -25.86 -4.24 12.53
N PHE A 118 -25.47 -3.64 13.66
CA PHE A 118 -25.07 -4.40 14.84
C PHE A 118 -25.49 -3.70 16.13
N ARG A 119 -25.39 -4.45 17.24
CA ARG A 119 -25.58 -3.93 18.60
C ARG A 119 -24.26 -4.06 19.35
N THR A 120 -23.86 -3.02 20.09
CA THR A 120 -22.66 -3.07 20.92
C THR A 120 -22.87 -4.01 22.11
N ASN A 121 -21.77 -4.63 22.53
CA ASN A 121 -21.67 -5.43 23.74
C ASN A 121 -21.84 -4.58 25.00
N GLY A 122 -22.04 -5.26 26.14
CA GLY A 122 -22.35 -4.64 27.42
C GLY A 122 -23.72 -3.96 27.46
N ASP A 123 -24.04 -3.31 28.58
CA ASP A 123 -25.41 -2.82 28.85
C ASP A 123 -25.60 -1.31 28.84
N PHE A 124 -24.51 -0.56 28.74
CA PHE A 124 -24.53 0.90 28.70
C PHE A 124 -24.96 1.41 27.32
N ASP A 125 -25.76 2.49 27.31
CA ASP A 125 -26.31 3.11 26.11
C ASP A 125 -25.59 4.42 25.72
N HIS A 126 -24.73 4.96 26.59
CA HIS A 126 -24.03 6.23 26.39
C HIS A 126 -22.59 6.01 25.90
N LEU A 127 -22.04 6.97 25.18
CA LEU A 127 -20.61 7.07 24.88
C LEU A 127 -20.09 8.33 25.58
N ASP A 128 -19.44 8.15 26.73
CA ASP A 128 -19.02 9.24 27.63
C ASP A 128 -17.55 9.61 27.34
N LEU A 129 -17.31 10.32 26.23
CA LEU A 129 -15.98 10.81 25.79
C LEU A 129 -15.44 11.98 26.63
N ASP A 130 -15.70 11.98 27.93
CA ASP A 130 -15.40 13.11 28.81
C ASP A 130 -13.95 13.07 29.35
N TYR A 131 -13.24 14.20 29.26
CA TYR A 131 -11.84 14.33 29.69
C TYR A 131 -11.57 15.67 30.39
N GLU A 132 -11.12 15.62 31.65
CA GLU A 132 -11.13 16.80 32.53
C GLU A 132 -10.01 17.84 32.27
N VAL A 133 -10.38 18.89 31.54
CA VAL A 133 -10.11 20.34 31.76
C VAL A 133 -8.66 20.88 31.80
N ARG A 134 -7.60 20.16 32.20
CA ARG A 134 -6.26 20.76 32.39
C ARG A 134 -5.10 20.29 31.51
N ALA A 135 -5.22 19.16 30.79
CA ALA A 135 -4.12 18.65 29.95
C ALA A 135 -4.52 18.35 28.49
N ASN A 136 -5.74 17.82 28.28
CA ASN A 136 -6.36 17.69 26.96
C ASN A 136 -7.86 17.97 27.11
N PRO A 137 -8.51 18.62 26.14
CA PRO A 137 -9.96 18.78 26.16
C PRO A 137 -10.68 17.53 25.63
N HIS A 138 -11.93 17.35 26.03
CA HIS A 138 -12.89 16.42 25.41
C HIS A 138 -12.88 16.60 23.88
N GLN A 139 -12.38 15.62 23.13
CA GLN A 139 -12.17 15.77 21.69
C GLN A 139 -12.32 14.46 20.90
N LEU A 140 -12.90 14.59 19.70
CA LEU A 140 -12.67 13.63 18.62
C LEU A 140 -11.42 14.05 17.84
N SER A 141 -10.68 13.06 17.37
CA SER A 141 -9.46 13.24 16.58
C SER A 141 -9.60 12.55 15.23
N PHE A 142 -9.28 13.26 14.15
CA PHE A 142 -9.32 12.74 12.78
C PHE A 142 -7.90 12.73 12.19
N GLY A 143 -7.57 11.66 11.45
CA GLY A 143 -6.24 11.46 10.85
C GLY A 143 -5.23 10.73 11.73
N GLY A 144 -5.55 10.47 13.00
CA GLY A 144 -4.67 9.78 13.91
C GLY A 144 -5.12 9.89 15.36
N MET A 145 -4.31 9.37 16.28
CA MET A 145 -4.50 9.59 17.71
C MET A 145 -3.65 10.79 18.16
N PRO A 146 -4.17 11.72 18.99
CA PRO A 146 -3.36 12.76 19.59
C PRO A 146 -2.29 12.11 20.48
N TYR A 147 -1.09 12.68 20.49
CA TYR A 147 0.09 12.06 21.11
C TYR A 147 -0.06 11.95 22.64
N SER A 148 -0.67 10.87 23.12
CA SER A 148 -0.63 10.50 24.53
C SER A 148 0.82 10.16 24.87
N GLY A 149 1.38 10.78 25.92
CA GLY A 149 2.81 10.72 26.26
C GLY A 149 3.33 9.35 26.72
N LYS A 150 2.63 8.26 26.38
CA LYS A 150 3.05 6.88 26.55
C LYS A 150 2.82 6.17 25.21
N PRO A 151 3.83 5.52 24.61
CA PRO A 151 3.56 4.60 23.51
C PRO A 151 2.84 3.38 24.10
N LEU A 152 1.50 3.37 24.07
CA LEU A 152 0.75 2.15 24.35
C LEU A 152 1.17 1.12 23.30
N GLY A 153 1.78 0.03 23.75
CA GLY A 153 2.39 -0.98 22.88
C GLY A 153 1.38 -1.52 21.88
N GLY A 154 1.60 -1.28 20.59
CA GLY A 154 0.63 -1.63 19.54
C GLY A 154 0.92 -1.06 18.15
N GLY A 155 1.87 -0.12 17.99
CA GLY A 155 2.35 0.29 16.66
C GLY A 155 1.32 0.93 15.73
N ARG A 156 0.19 1.43 16.28
CA ARG A 156 -0.87 2.09 15.51
C ARG A 156 -0.32 3.29 14.75
N LYS A 157 -0.39 3.22 13.42
CA LYS A 157 -0.02 4.32 12.52
C LYS A 157 -1.15 5.34 12.45
N ASN A 158 -0.81 6.62 12.36
CA ASN A 158 -1.75 7.65 11.95
C ASN A 158 -2.14 7.46 10.47
N PHE A 159 -3.31 7.93 10.09
CA PHE A 159 -3.75 7.88 8.70
C PHE A 159 -2.92 8.82 7.81
N LYS A 160 -2.59 8.33 6.62
CA LYS A 160 -1.92 9.06 5.55
C LYS A 160 -2.76 8.88 4.28
N GLY A 161 -3.00 9.97 3.55
CA GLY A 161 -3.97 10.01 2.46
C GLY A 161 -4.83 11.26 2.55
N CYS A 162 -6.04 11.21 2.01
CA CYS A 162 -6.93 12.37 1.93
C CYS A 162 -8.27 12.06 2.58
N MET A 163 -8.90 13.07 3.20
CA MET A 163 -10.30 13.01 3.62
C MET A 163 -11.06 14.24 3.14
N GLU A 164 -12.35 14.06 2.87
CA GLU A 164 -13.28 15.15 2.59
C GLU A 164 -14.61 14.95 3.33
N SER A 165 -15.41 16.01 3.39
CA SER A 165 -16.78 15.98 3.93
C SER A 165 -16.88 15.43 5.37
N ILE A 166 -15.86 15.65 6.20
CA ILE A 166 -15.84 15.21 7.59
C ILE A 166 -16.94 15.96 8.35
N ASN A 167 -17.92 15.22 8.84
CA ASN A 167 -19.06 15.69 9.61
C ASN A 167 -19.20 14.91 10.91
N TYR A 168 -19.50 15.62 11.99
CA TYR A 168 -19.88 15.03 13.26
C TYR A 168 -21.11 15.72 13.81
N ASN A 169 -22.22 14.99 13.96
CA ASN A 169 -23.49 15.47 14.51
C ASN A 169 -23.98 16.80 13.85
N GLY A 170 -23.73 16.95 12.55
CA GLY A 170 -24.09 18.13 11.76
C GLY A 170 -22.98 19.18 11.63
N ASP A 171 -22.00 19.23 12.56
CA ASP A 171 -20.86 20.13 12.45
C ASP A 171 -19.91 19.67 11.32
N ASN A 172 -19.69 20.54 10.34
CA ASN A 172 -18.78 20.29 9.21
C ASN A 172 -17.32 20.58 9.63
N ILE A 173 -16.65 19.55 10.14
CA ILE A 173 -15.27 19.61 10.65
C ILE A 173 -14.29 20.05 9.56
N THR A 174 -14.51 19.61 8.32
CA THR A 174 -13.74 20.03 7.14
C THR A 174 -13.77 21.55 6.92
N ASP A 175 -14.95 22.18 7.02
CA ASP A 175 -15.11 23.63 6.88
C ASP A 175 -14.51 24.39 8.08
N LEU A 176 -14.69 23.86 9.30
CA LEU A 176 -14.08 24.43 10.51
C LEU A 176 -12.54 24.42 10.45
N ALA A 177 -11.94 23.33 9.97
CA ALA A 177 -10.51 23.21 9.73
C ALA A 177 -10.02 24.23 8.68
N ARG A 178 -10.73 24.33 7.55
CA ARG A 178 -10.45 25.29 6.47
C ARG A 178 -10.48 26.75 6.92
N ARG A 179 -11.42 27.09 7.80
CA ARG A 179 -11.55 28.44 8.36
C ARG A 179 -10.66 28.70 9.59
N LYS A 180 -9.75 27.79 9.94
CA LYS A 180 -8.90 27.85 11.14
C LYS A 180 -9.70 28.05 12.43
N LYS A 181 -10.89 27.44 12.52
CA LYS A 181 -11.79 27.48 13.68
C LYS A 181 -11.61 26.29 14.62
N LEU A 182 -10.67 25.40 14.32
CA LEU A 182 -10.25 24.30 15.18
C LEU A 182 -8.86 24.60 15.76
N ASP A 183 -8.54 23.96 16.87
CA ASP A 183 -7.19 24.01 17.44
C ASP A 183 -6.24 23.18 16.56
N THR A 184 -5.43 23.86 15.75
CA THR A 184 -4.40 23.24 14.91
C THR A 184 -3.01 23.39 15.51
N SER A 185 -2.87 23.67 16.82
CA SER A 185 -1.56 23.88 17.46
C SER A 185 -0.65 22.64 17.40
N SER A 186 -1.25 21.43 17.36
CA SER A 186 -0.58 20.15 17.11
C SER A 186 -0.03 20.00 15.69
N PHE A 187 -0.42 20.85 14.73
CA PHE A 187 -0.23 20.59 13.31
C PHE A 187 0.09 21.84 12.48
N ARG A 188 1.32 21.93 11.98
CA ARG A 188 1.87 23.19 11.43
C ARG A 188 1.39 23.56 10.02
N ASN A 189 0.89 22.63 9.19
CA ASN A 189 0.45 22.93 7.81
C ASN A 189 -0.67 21.99 7.30
N LEU A 190 -1.93 22.44 7.33
CA LEU A 190 -3.02 21.79 6.59
C LEU A 190 -2.88 22.07 5.09
N SER A 191 -2.57 21.02 4.31
CA SER A 191 -2.79 21.04 2.86
C SER A 191 -4.26 20.74 2.56
N PHE A 192 -4.89 21.63 1.80
CA PHE A 192 -6.28 21.52 1.36
C PHE A 192 -6.45 21.00 -0.07
N SER A 193 -5.38 20.42 -0.62
CA SER A 193 -5.35 19.66 -1.86
C SER A 193 -4.90 18.23 -1.55
N CYS A 194 -5.55 17.24 -2.17
CA CYS A 194 -5.06 15.87 -2.12
C CYS A 194 -3.80 15.76 -2.96
N VAL A 195 -2.70 15.26 -2.39
CA VAL A 195 -1.50 14.97 -3.17
C VAL A 195 -1.76 13.69 -3.97
N GLU A 196 -1.80 13.81 -5.28
CA GLU A 196 -2.03 12.67 -6.16
C GLU A 196 -0.74 11.85 -6.30
N THR A 197 -0.81 10.56 -5.95
CA THR A 197 0.34 9.67 -6.03
C THR A 197 0.61 9.28 -7.48
N HIS A 198 1.83 9.48 -7.96
CA HIS A 198 2.22 9.12 -9.34
C HIS A 198 2.25 7.61 -9.63
N THR A 199 1.95 6.76 -8.64
CA THR A 199 1.82 5.31 -8.81
C THR A 199 0.41 4.87 -8.46
N PHE A 200 -0.18 4.08 -9.35
CA PHE A 200 -1.54 3.55 -9.26
C PHE A 200 -1.48 2.02 -9.39
N PRO A 201 -2.31 1.25 -8.65
CA PRO A 201 -2.40 -0.18 -8.84
C PRO A 201 -3.07 -0.50 -10.18
N VAL A 202 -2.57 -1.54 -10.87
CA VAL A 202 -3.15 -2.10 -12.08
C VAL A 202 -3.67 -3.49 -11.75
N PHE A 203 -4.92 -3.75 -12.13
CA PHE A 203 -5.61 -5.01 -11.91
C PHE A 203 -5.43 -5.91 -13.12
N PHE A 204 -5.10 -7.18 -12.90
CA PHE A 204 -4.88 -8.16 -13.96
C PHE A 204 -5.91 -9.28 -13.88
N ASN A 205 -6.52 -9.57 -15.03
CA ASN A 205 -7.22 -10.83 -15.25
C ASN A 205 -6.27 -11.87 -15.88
N ALA A 206 -6.69 -13.14 -15.91
CA ALA A 206 -5.88 -14.26 -16.37
C ALA A 206 -5.35 -14.18 -17.82
N THR A 207 -5.85 -13.27 -18.64
CA THR A 207 -5.44 -13.09 -20.06
C THR A 207 -4.76 -11.75 -20.32
N SER A 208 -4.69 -10.88 -19.32
CA SER A 208 -4.10 -9.55 -19.42
C SER A 208 -2.59 -9.56 -19.13
N PHE A 209 -1.87 -8.66 -19.79
CA PHE A 209 -0.47 -8.39 -19.52
C PHE A 209 -0.16 -6.90 -19.73
N LEU A 210 0.90 -6.42 -19.07
CA LEU A 210 1.40 -5.06 -19.22
C LEU A 210 2.77 -5.13 -19.88
N GLN A 211 2.89 -4.51 -21.05
CA GLN A 211 4.16 -4.42 -21.77
C GLN A 211 4.85 -3.11 -21.45
N LEU A 212 6.04 -3.18 -20.84
CA LEU A 212 6.85 -2.01 -20.49
C LEU A 212 8.15 -1.98 -21.31
N PRO A 213 8.57 -0.80 -21.81
CA PRO A 213 9.80 -0.65 -22.59
C PRO A 213 11.04 -0.85 -21.73
N GLY A 214 11.86 -1.84 -22.07
CA GLY A 214 13.22 -2.01 -21.55
C GLY A 214 14.23 -1.04 -22.19
N ARG A 215 15.39 -0.84 -21.55
CA ARG A 215 16.57 -0.21 -22.16
C ARG A 215 17.69 -1.22 -22.34
N ALA A 216 18.11 -1.43 -23.58
CA ALA A 216 19.29 -2.22 -23.91
C ALA A 216 20.60 -1.52 -23.49
N GLY A 217 21.70 -2.28 -23.45
CA GLY A 217 23.07 -1.72 -23.35
C GLY A 217 23.59 -1.42 -21.95
N HIS A 218 22.94 -1.89 -20.87
CA HIS A 218 23.41 -1.70 -19.49
C HIS A 218 23.77 -3.03 -18.79
N ASN A 219 24.83 -3.02 -17.98
CA ASN A 219 25.35 -4.21 -17.28
C ASN A 219 24.61 -4.51 -15.97
N THR A 220 23.40 -4.00 -15.80
CA THR A 220 22.68 -4.05 -14.54
C THR A 220 21.19 -4.11 -14.78
N ILE A 221 20.59 -5.23 -14.39
CA ILE A 221 19.15 -5.38 -14.29
C ILE A 221 18.74 -4.84 -12.92
N SER A 222 17.81 -3.90 -12.88
CA SER A 222 17.23 -3.37 -11.64
C SER A 222 15.72 -3.28 -11.81
N LEU A 223 15.02 -4.21 -11.17
CA LEU A 223 13.58 -4.39 -11.25
C LEU A 223 12.99 -4.13 -9.85
N GLY A 224 11.99 -3.24 -9.78
CA GLY A 224 11.29 -2.88 -8.55
C GLY A 224 9.79 -2.76 -8.78
N PHE A 225 9.00 -3.55 -8.05
CA PHE A 225 7.54 -3.48 -8.13
C PHE A 225 6.90 -3.94 -6.81
N GLN A 226 5.64 -3.57 -6.60
CA GLN A 226 4.80 -4.14 -5.56
C GLN A 226 3.72 -5.03 -6.18
N PHE A 227 3.34 -6.09 -5.49
CA PHE A 227 2.21 -6.93 -5.88
C PHE A 227 1.39 -7.35 -4.66
N ARG A 228 0.12 -7.67 -4.88
CA ARG A 228 -0.71 -8.39 -3.93
C ARG A 228 -1.58 -9.39 -4.66
N THR A 229 -1.73 -10.59 -4.10
CA THR A 229 -2.42 -11.72 -4.72
C THR A 229 -2.96 -12.66 -3.66
N TRP A 230 -3.92 -13.50 -4.04
CA TRP A 230 -4.34 -14.68 -3.28
C TRP A 230 -3.82 -15.99 -3.90
N ASN A 231 -3.36 -15.95 -5.16
CA ASN A 231 -2.79 -17.10 -5.86
C ASN A 231 -1.41 -17.46 -5.31
N SER A 232 -1.18 -18.73 -5.03
CA SER A 232 0.12 -19.29 -4.62
C SER A 232 1.15 -19.31 -5.75
N ASP A 233 0.70 -19.30 -7.01
CA ASP A 233 1.51 -19.51 -8.20
C ASP A 233 1.13 -18.54 -9.32
N GLY A 234 2.10 -18.07 -10.12
CA GLY A 234 1.85 -17.17 -11.26
C GLY A 234 3.09 -16.39 -11.74
N LEU A 235 3.09 -15.95 -13.00
CA LEU A 235 4.23 -15.24 -13.60
C LEU A 235 4.14 -13.73 -13.35
N LEU A 236 4.99 -13.20 -12.46
CA LEU A 236 5.00 -11.78 -12.11
C LEU A 236 5.63 -10.93 -13.23
N VAL A 237 6.83 -11.31 -13.69
CA VAL A 237 7.59 -10.57 -14.71
C VAL A 237 8.38 -11.54 -15.59
N PHE A 238 8.31 -11.36 -16.91
CA PHE A 238 9.17 -11.99 -17.90
C PHE A 238 9.91 -10.92 -18.73
N SER A 239 11.16 -11.18 -19.11
CA SER A 239 11.92 -10.36 -20.06
C SER A 239 12.89 -11.23 -20.86
N ASN A 240 13.00 -10.95 -22.16
CA ASN A 240 14.13 -11.41 -22.95
C ASN A 240 15.40 -10.61 -22.57
N LEU A 241 16.55 -11.26 -22.62
CA LEU A 241 17.89 -10.69 -22.54
C LEU A 241 18.63 -11.06 -23.83
N ASP A 242 19.60 -10.26 -24.29
CA ASP A 242 20.35 -10.55 -25.53
C ASP A 242 21.06 -11.92 -25.49
N ASP A 243 21.40 -12.40 -24.29
CA ASP A 243 22.03 -13.69 -24.03
C ASP A 243 21.14 -14.63 -23.19
N GLY A 244 19.82 -14.44 -23.14
CA GLY A 244 18.94 -15.37 -22.43
C GLY A 244 17.56 -14.84 -22.00
N THR A 245 17.08 -15.26 -20.83
CA THR A 245 15.78 -14.83 -20.29
C THR A 245 15.83 -14.56 -18.79
N LEU A 246 14.99 -13.62 -18.35
CA LEU A 246 14.67 -13.36 -16.94
C LEU A 246 13.20 -13.67 -16.70
N GLU A 247 12.94 -14.49 -15.68
CA GLU A 247 11.61 -14.83 -15.20
C GLU A 247 11.54 -14.57 -13.69
N VAL A 248 10.47 -13.93 -13.24
CA VAL A 248 10.13 -13.75 -11.83
C VAL A 248 8.71 -14.29 -11.62
N SER A 249 8.58 -15.37 -10.87
CA SER A 249 7.34 -16.10 -10.62
C SER A 249 7.02 -16.14 -9.12
N LEU A 250 5.76 -16.43 -8.81
CA LEU A 250 5.36 -17.07 -7.57
C LEU A 250 5.27 -18.57 -7.80
N GLU A 251 5.82 -19.33 -6.85
CA GLU A 251 5.71 -20.79 -6.76
C GLU A 251 5.54 -21.18 -5.28
N GLY A 252 4.44 -21.85 -4.96
CA GLY A 252 4.12 -22.23 -3.58
C GLY A 252 4.16 -21.06 -2.59
N SER A 253 3.65 -19.90 -3.01
CA SER A 253 3.63 -18.63 -2.26
C SER A 253 5.01 -18.01 -1.97
N ARG A 254 6.07 -18.46 -2.65
CA ARG A 254 7.43 -17.87 -2.60
C ARG A 254 7.75 -17.21 -3.93
N VAL A 255 8.50 -16.11 -3.92
CA VAL A 255 9.04 -15.56 -5.16
C VAL A 255 10.23 -16.40 -5.61
N VAL A 256 10.22 -16.79 -6.87
CA VAL A 256 11.32 -17.48 -7.56
C VAL A 256 11.78 -16.59 -8.71
N VAL A 257 13.09 -16.52 -8.91
CA VAL A 257 13.73 -15.81 -10.03
C VAL A 257 14.56 -16.82 -10.79
N ARG A 258 14.26 -16.98 -12.09
CA ARG A 258 15.07 -17.74 -13.03
C ARG A 258 15.80 -16.76 -13.95
N ILE A 259 17.11 -16.90 -14.03
CA ILE A 259 17.94 -16.25 -15.05
C ILE A 259 18.55 -17.37 -15.88
N ASN A 260 18.10 -17.54 -17.12
CA ASN A 260 18.69 -18.47 -18.07
C ASN A 260 19.68 -17.69 -18.94
N VAL A 261 20.91 -18.17 -19.09
CA VAL A 261 21.95 -17.53 -19.89
C VAL A 261 22.45 -18.51 -20.95
N THR A 262 22.15 -18.23 -22.22
CA THR A 262 22.61 -18.98 -23.40
C THR A 262 23.91 -18.40 -23.93
N LYS A 263 25.00 -19.15 -23.83
CA LYS A 263 26.31 -18.81 -24.41
C LYS A 263 26.51 -19.56 -25.73
N ALA A 264 26.68 -18.80 -26.81
CA ALA A 264 27.17 -19.33 -28.08
C ALA A 264 28.70 -19.54 -27.99
N THR A 265 29.16 -20.79 -27.94
CA THR A 265 30.59 -21.11 -28.09
C THR A 265 30.94 -21.14 -29.57
N GLY A 266 31.22 -19.96 -30.14
CA GLY A 266 31.65 -19.79 -31.52
C GLY A 266 32.88 -18.90 -31.60
N ASN A 267 34.07 -19.51 -31.55
CA ASN A 267 35.27 -18.79 -31.94
C ASN A 267 35.22 -18.49 -33.45
N ASN A 268 35.85 -17.39 -33.84
CA ASN A 268 35.73 -16.80 -35.16
C ASN A 268 36.38 -17.66 -36.27
N ARG A 269 35.66 -18.69 -36.75
CA ARG A 269 35.80 -19.34 -38.06
C ARG A 269 34.63 -20.30 -38.31
N VAL A 270 34.25 -20.41 -39.58
CA VAL A 270 33.09 -21.15 -40.10
C VAL A 270 33.13 -22.63 -39.69
N ASP A 271 32.38 -22.98 -38.64
CA ASP A 271 31.99 -24.35 -38.30
C ASP A 271 30.47 -24.36 -38.06
N LEU A 272 29.76 -25.29 -38.69
CA LEU A 272 28.28 -25.35 -38.71
C LEU A 272 27.67 -25.99 -37.45
N THR A 273 28.43 -26.07 -36.36
CA THR A 273 28.06 -26.73 -35.09
C THR A 273 28.48 -25.87 -33.90
N ALA A 274 27.85 -24.70 -33.73
CA ALA A 274 27.98 -23.92 -32.51
C ALA A 274 27.19 -24.60 -31.37
N GLU A 275 27.89 -25.09 -30.35
CA GLU A 275 27.25 -25.70 -29.18
C GLU A 275 26.69 -24.61 -28.24
N THR A 276 25.38 -24.37 -28.29
CA THR A 276 24.73 -23.44 -27.35
C THR A 276 24.71 -24.07 -25.95
N THR A 277 25.48 -23.51 -25.01
CA THR A 277 25.45 -23.93 -23.61
C THR A 277 24.53 -23.00 -22.81
N SER A 278 23.61 -23.56 -22.03
CA SER A 278 22.64 -22.82 -21.22
C SER A 278 22.92 -23.00 -19.74
N GLU A 279 23.18 -21.91 -19.01
CA GLU A 279 23.31 -21.91 -17.55
C GLU A 279 22.06 -21.28 -16.91
N VAL A 280 21.39 -22.03 -16.03
CA VAL A 280 20.21 -21.55 -15.29
C VAL A 280 20.59 -21.21 -13.86
N PHE A 281 20.39 -19.95 -13.47
CA PHE A 281 20.59 -19.45 -12.11
C PHE A 281 19.23 -19.25 -11.44
N LEU A 282 19.08 -19.77 -10.21
CA LEU A 282 17.87 -19.69 -9.42
C LEU A 282 18.10 -18.85 -8.16
N LEU A 283 17.16 -17.97 -7.85
CA LEU A 283 16.99 -17.36 -6.53
C LEU A 283 15.57 -17.65 -6.05
N SER A 284 15.39 -17.86 -4.75
CA SER A 284 14.06 -17.95 -4.13
C SER A 284 14.04 -17.17 -2.82
N SER A 285 12.91 -16.53 -2.52
CA SER A 285 12.71 -15.77 -1.28
C SER A 285 12.90 -16.66 -0.05
N ASN A 286 13.82 -16.27 0.84
CA ASN A 286 14.16 -17.05 2.05
C ASN A 286 13.18 -16.75 3.20
N LEU A 287 11.91 -17.09 2.98
CA LEU A 287 10.82 -16.79 3.91
C LEU A 287 10.59 -17.92 4.92
N PRO A 288 10.31 -17.61 6.20
CA PRO A 288 9.87 -18.58 7.20
C PRO A 288 8.65 -19.43 6.76
N THR A 289 8.54 -20.63 7.31
CA THR A 289 7.36 -21.48 7.09
C THR A 289 6.11 -20.79 7.64
N GLY A 290 5.12 -20.56 6.78
CA GLY A 290 3.87 -19.87 7.14
C GLY A 290 3.79 -18.40 6.71
N SER A 291 4.88 -17.78 6.23
CA SER A 291 4.85 -16.44 5.63
C SER A 291 4.86 -16.53 4.11
N GLY A 292 3.69 -16.84 3.53
CA GLY A 292 3.47 -16.84 2.08
C GLY A 292 3.10 -15.45 1.55
N LEU A 293 3.56 -15.10 0.35
CA LEU A 293 3.35 -13.78 -0.27
C LEU A 293 2.00 -13.66 -1.00
N ASN A 294 1.04 -14.52 -0.66
CA ASN A 294 -0.31 -14.58 -1.22
C ASN A 294 -1.40 -14.30 -0.16
N ASP A 295 -1.09 -13.46 0.83
CA ASP A 295 -2.01 -13.09 1.92
C ASP A 295 -2.91 -11.87 1.59
N GLY A 296 -2.92 -11.47 0.31
CA GLY A 296 -3.64 -10.30 -0.20
C GLY A 296 -3.09 -8.94 0.23
N GLN A 297 -1.96 -8.86 0.94
CA GLN A 297 -1.28 -7.61 1.28
C GLN A 297 -0.24 -7.23 0.20
N TRP A 298 0.17 -5.96 0.19
CA TRP A 298 1.23 -5.48 -0.70
C TRP A 298 2.60 -5.96 -0.25
N HIS A 299 3.28 -6.68 -1.15
CA HIS A 299 4.68 -7.06 -1.02
C HIS A 299 5.55 -6.31 -2.03
N ALA A 300 6.67 -5.76 -1.58
CA ALA A 300 7.64 -5.08 -2.41
C ALA A 300 8.78 -6.01 -2.83
N ILE A 301 8.98 -6.14 -4.15
CA ILE A 301 10.04 -6.94 -4.75
C ILE A 301 11.11 -6.03 -5.32
N ARG A 302 12.36 -6.30 -4.95
CA ARG A 302 13.54 -5.67 -5.56
C ARG A 302 14.52 -6.73 -6.02
N LEU A 303 14.74 -6.81 -7.33
CA LEU A 303 15.77 -7.64 -7.94
C LEU A 303 16.86 -6.72 -8.51
N VAL A 304 18.10 -6.96 -8.12
CA VAL A 304 19.30 -6.31 -8.69
C VAL A 304 20.26 -7.40 -9.15
N ALA A 305 20.49 -7.49 -10.47
CA ALA A 305 21.56 -8.31 -11.04
C ALA A 305 22.61 -7.39 -11.66
N LYS A 306 23.87 -7.52 -11.21
CA LYS A 306 24.99 -6.70 -11.66
C LYS A 306 26.27 -7.54 -11.69
N ASP A 307 27.08 -7.34 -12.72
CA ASP A 307 28.34 -8.03 -12.93
C ASP A 307 28.17 -9.57 -12.80
N ASN A 308 28.70 -10.17 -11.74
CA ASN A 308 28.66 -11.61 -11.47
C ASN A 308 27.73 -11.99 -10.30
N PHE A 309 26.76 -11.17 -9.92
CA PHE A 309 25.80 -11.52 -8.86
C PHE A 309 24.38 -11.03 -9.15
N ALA A 310 23.39 -11.79 -8.67
CA ALA A 310 22.02 -11.33 -8.54
C ALA A 310 21.61 -11.37 -7.06
N MET A 311 20.76 -10.42 -6.68
CA MET A 311 20.22 -10.25 -5.33
C MET A 311 18.73 -9.93 -5.41
N LEU A 312 17.91 -10.74 -4.73
CA LEU A 312 16.48 -10.56 -4.56
C LEU A 312 16.22 -10.15 -3.11
N THR A 313 15.47 -9.07 -2.89
CA THR A 313 15.02 -8.62 -1.57
C THR A 313 13.49 -8.48 -1.56
N ILE A 314 12.86 -8.95 -0.48
CA ILE A 314 11.40 -8.87 -0.25
C ILE A 314 11.15 -7.87 0.88
N ASP A 315 10.16 -6.98 0.71
CA ASP A 315 9.67 -6.03 1.73
C ASP A 315 10.75 -5.12 2.39
N GLY A 316 11.92 -5.02 1.76
CA GLY A 316 13.08 -4.31 2.30
C GLY A 316 13.80 -5.05 3.44
N ASP A 317 13.44 -6.31 3.72
CA ASP A 317 14.09 -7.13 4.74
C ASP A 317 15.34 -7.82 4.18
N ASP A 318 16.51 -7.44 4.69
CA ASP A 318 17.79 -8.07 4.35
C ASP A 318 17.86 -9.55 4.78
N ALA A 319 17.06 -10.00 5.76
CA ALA A 319 17.00 -11.42 6.14
C ALA A 319 16.25 -12.29 5.11
N SER A 320 15.30 -11.70 4.38
CA SER A 320 14.64 -12.34 3.23
C SER A 320 15.54 -12.46 2.00
N ALA A 321 16.68 -11.76 1.99
CA ALA A 321 17.46 -11.52 0.80
C ALA A 321 18.19 -12.78 0.30
N ALA A 322 17.92 -13.16 -0.94
CA ALA A 322 18.60 -14.25 -1.63
C ALA A 322 19.69 -13.69 -2.55
N ARG A 323 20.88 -14.30 -2.57
CA ARG A 323 22.00 -13.90 -3.43
C ARG A 323 22.62 -15.11 -4.12
N VAL A 324 22.81 -15.00 -5.43
CA VAL A 324 23.51 -16.02 -6.25
C VAL A 324 24.68 -15.40 -7.00
N ARG A 325 25.72 -16.19 -7.25
CA ARG A 325 26.87 -15.81 -8.08
C ARG A 325 26.66 -16.35 -9.50
N LEU A 326 26.69 -15.46 -10.48
CA LEU A 326 26.45 -15.73 -11.92
C LEU A 326 27.74 -16.14 -12.67
N ALA A 327 28.75 -16.64 -11.96
CA ALA A 327 30.04 -17.00 -12.55
C ALA A 327 30.05 -18.51 -12.92
N PRO A 328 30.50 -18.88 -14.13
CA PRO A 328 30.59 -20.28 -14.53
C PRO A 328 31.57 -21.03 -13.62
N ARG A 329 31.32 -22.33 -13.38
CA ARG A 329 32.16 -23.17 -12.49
C ARG A 329 33.56 -23.48 -13.04
N HIS A 330 33.92 -23.03 -14.24
CA HIS A 330 35.20 -23.32 -14.87
C HIS A 330 35.90 -22.08 -15.47
N GLN A 331 37.23 -22.23 -15.53
CA GLN A 331 38.26 -21.43 -16.18
C GLN A 331 38.79 -20.15 -15.51
N HIS A 332 40.13 -20.18 -15.35
CA HIS A 332 41.01 -19.01 -15.34
C HIS A 332 40.64 -18.04 -16.48
N TRP A 333 40.54 -16.76 -16.16
CA TRP A 333 40.55 -15.68 -17.15
C TRP A 333 42.00 -15.29 -17.44
N ARG A 334 42.48 -15.58 -18.66
CA ARG A 334 43.56 -14.80 -19.29
C ARG A 334 42.96 -14.01 -20.45
N ASP A 335 43.48 -12.80 -20.65
CA ASP A 335 42.92 -11.76 -21.50
C ASP A 335 42.53 -12.19 -22.92
N VAL A 336 41.27 -11.94 -23.30
CA VAL A 336 40.88 -11.60 -24.67
C VAL A 336 39.74 -10.56 -24.64
N SER A 337 40.01 -9.39 -25.23
CA SER A 337 39.05 -8.35 -25.68
C SER A 337 38.23 -7.54 -24.64
N PRO A 338 38.48 -6.22 -24.50
CA PRO A 338 37.55 -5.29 -23.87
C PRO A 338 36.47 -4.86 -24.87
N GLY A 339 35.21 -5.28 -24.69
CA GLY A 339 34.14 -4.83 -25.60
C GLY A 339 32.71 -5.28 -25.29
N ARG A 340 32.50 -6.44 -24.66
CA ARG A 340 31.18 -6.87 -24.18
C ARG A 340 31.28 -7.47 -22.79
N LYS A 341 30.95 -6.66 -21.79
CA LYS A 341 30.46 -7.11 -20.48
C LYS A 341 29.10 -6.46 -20.34
N GLY A 342 28.09 -7.20 -19.91
CA GLY A 342 26.72 -6.72 -19.71
C GLY A 342 25.68 -7.75 -20.12
N PHE A 343 24.47 -7.62 -19.56
CA PHE A 343 23.25 -8.33 -19.95
C PHE A 343 22.35 -7.30 -20.64
N PRO A 344 22.47 -7.09 -21.96
CA PRO A 344 21.56 -6.19 -22.65
C PRO A 344 20.14 -6.79 -22.67
N ILE A 345 19.15 -5.91 -22.74
CA ILE A 345 17.73 -6.22 -22.47
C ILE A 345 16.94 -5.91 -23.75
N GLU A 346 16.25 -6.91 -24.30
CA GLU A 346 15.26 -6.68 -25.34
C GLU A 346 14.00 -6.01 -24.74
N PRO A 347 13.32 -5.11 -25.48
CA PRO A 347 12.54 -4.03 -24.87
C PRO A 347 11.16 -4.41 -24.31
N ASN A 348 10.88 -5.69 -24.03
CA ASN A 348 9.54 -6.18 -23.70
C ASN A 348 9.50 -6.90 -22.34
N PHE A 349 9.20 -6.17 -21.27
CA PHE A 349 8.69 -6.82 -20.05
C PHE A 349 7.27 -7.32 -20.30
N VAL A 350 6.94 -8.55 -19.91
CA VAL A 350 5.57 -9.09 -19.98
C VAL A 350 5.18 -9.65 -18.61
N THR A 351 4.08 -9.16 -18.04
CA THR A 351 3.54 -9.62 -16.75
C THR A 351 2.34 -10.54 -16.98
N HIS A 352 2.44 -11.84 -16.72
CA HIS A 352 1.37 -12.82 -17.00
C HIS A 352 0.77 -13.36 -15.70
N LEU A 353 -0.12 -12.57 -15.12
CA LEU A 353 -0.76 -12.89 -13.86
C LEU A 353 -2.01 -13.75 -14.12
N PRO A 354 -2.18 -14.92 -13.46
CA PRO A 354 -3.44 -15.66 -13.47
C PRO A 354 -4.57 -14.80 -12.84
N SER A 355 -5.83 -15.26 -12.81
CA SER A 355 -6.96 -14.44 -12.31
C SER A 355 -6.77 -13.94 -10.87
N ASP A 356 -6.98 -12.63 -10.64
CA ASP A 356 -7.10 -11.94 -9.33
C ASP A 356 -5.87 -11.27 -8.62
N PRO A 357 -4.65 -11.19 -9.19
CA PRO A 357 -3.59 -10.33 -8.66
C PRO A 357 -3.75 -8.84 -9.03
N CYS A 358 -3.37 -7.99 -8.08
CA CYS A 358 -3.20 -6.55 -8.30
C CYS A 358 -1.70 -6.23 -8.26
N LEU A 359 -1.17 -5.62 -9.33
CA LEU A 359 0.24 -5.23 -9.43
C LEU A 359 0.33 -3.72 -9.30
N ARG A 360 1.16 -3.21 -8.39
CA ARG A 360 1.49 -1.79 -8.30
C ARG A 360 2.93 -1.63 -8.75
N VAL A 361 3.10 -1.29 -10.03
CA VAL A 361 4.42 -1.03 -10.59
C VAL A 361 4.90 0.35 -10.14
N ASP A 362 5.51 0.41 -8.97
CA ASP A 362 6.07 1.66 -8.47
C ASP A 362 7.29 2.13 -9.29
N LYS A 363 8.16 1.22 -9.79
CA LYS A 363 9.37 1.64 -10.52
C LYS A 363 10.14 0.56 -11.33
N VAL A 364 9.90 0.45 -12.64
CA VAL A 364 10.89 -0.15 -13.56
C VAL A 364 12.00 0.89 -13.82
N THR A 365 13.12 0.79 -13.10
CA THR A 365 14.26 1.72 -13.23
C THR A 365 15.54 1.05 -13.71
N THR A 366 15.74 1.04 -15.02
CA THR A 366 17.07 1.29 -15.58
C THR A 366 17.45 2.72 -15.17
N HIS A 367 18.36 2.88 -14.21
CA HIS A 367 18.78 4.19 -13.66
C HIS A 367 19.35 5.08 -14.81
N ASP A 368 19.22 6.41 -14.83
CA ASP A 368 19.08 7.39 -13.72
C ASP A 368 17.91 8.37 -13.86
N PHE A 369 17.64 9.11 -12.76
CA PHE A 369 16.86 10.35 -12.79
C PHE A 369 17.62 11.47 -13.52
N TYR A 370 16.90 12.25 -14.32
CA TYR A 370 17.03 13.71 -14.26
C TYR A 370 15.63 14.31 -14.24
N SER A 371 15.39 15.23 -13.29
CA SER A 371 14.33 16.21 -13.43
C SER A 371 14.67 17.17 -14.56
N TRP A 372 13.66 17.70 -15.24
CA TRP A 372 13.56 19.14 -15.58
C TRP A 372 12.13 19.40 -16.06
N ALA A 373 11.61 20.58 -15.73
CA ALA A 373 10.29 21.02 -16.15
C ALA A 373 10.40 22.21 -17.12
N LEU A 374 9.34 22.40 -17.90
CA LEU A 374 8.97 23.60 -18.67
C LEU A 374 9.60 23.84 -20.06
N SER A 375 8.67 23.95 -21.03
CA SER A 375 8.78 24.59 -22.37
C SER A 375 9.59 23.84 -23.44
N HIS A 376 9.14 23.62 -24.69
CA HIS A 376 7.93 24.05 -25.43
C HIS A 376 7.23 22.84 -26.16
N THR A 377 6.00 23.03 -26.63
CA THR A 377 5.03 22.02 -27.15
C THR A 377 4.51 22.36 -28.56
N PRO A 378 3.63 21.56 -29.24
CA PRO A 378 3.29 20.11 -29.23
C PRO A 378 3.38 19.54 -30.70
N PRO A 379 2.49 18.66 -31.31
CA PRO A 379 1.50 17.69 -30.83
C PRO A 379 1.70 16.19 -31.30
N PRO A 380 1.01 15.53 -32.29
CA PRO A 380 0.59 14.11 -32.09
C PRO A 380 0.80 13.13 -33.30
N PRO A 381 0.38 11.84 -33.30
CA PRO A 381 -0.50 11.14 -32.33
C PRO A 381 -0.16 9.69 -31.90
N LYS A 382 -0.61 9.33 -30.67
CA LYS A 382 -1.25 8.05 -30.26
C LYS A 382 -0.42 6.74 -30.37
N LEU A 383 -0.69 5.64 -29.66
CA LEU A 383 -1.83 5.24 -28.81
C LEU A 383 -1.31 4.28 -27.70
N LEU A 384 -1.89 4.29 -26.49
CA LEU A 384 -1.82 3.10 -25.61
C LEU A 384 -2.56 1.95 -26.29
N ARG A 385 -2.12 0.71 -26.12
CA ARG A 385 -2.96 -0.46 -26.39
C ARG A 385 -3.14 -1.37 -25.19
N LEU A 386 -3.89 -0.85 -24.23
CA LEU A 386 -4.71 -1.65 -23.33
C LEU A 386 -5.70 -2.47 -24.17
N THR A 387 -5.57 -3.80 -24.17
CA THR A 387 -6.59 -4.70 -24.70
C THR A 387 -7.35 -5.35 -23.55
N GLY A 388 -8.59 -4.92 -23.34
CA GLY A 388 -9.52 -5.56 -22.39
C GLY A 388 -9.51 -5.00 -20.96
N ILE A 389 -9.84 -3.71 -20.79
CA ILE A 389 -10.39 -3.24 -19.51
C ILE A 389 -11.90 -3.39 -19.55
N SER A 390 -12.45 -4.35 -18.79
CA SER A 390 -13.84 -4.29 -18.33
C SER A 390 -13.88 -3.50 -17.03
N GLY A 391 -14.31 -2.25 -17.08
CA GLY A 391 -14.51 -1.44 -15.87
C GLY A 391 -15.89 -1.69 -15.26
N GLN A 392 -15.95 -1.73 -13.93
CA GLN A 392 -17.11 -1.39 -13.11
C GLN A 392 -16.65 -0.51 -11.95
#